data_AF-A0A645HTD0-F1
#
_entry.id   AF-A0A645HTD0-F1
#
_cell.length_a   1.000
_cell.length_b   1.000
_cell.length_c   1.000
_cell.angle_alpha   90.00
_cell.angle_beta   90.00
_cell.angle_gamma   90.00
#
_symmetry.space_group_name_H-M   'P 1'
#
loop_
_entity.id
_entity.type
_entity.pdbx_description
1 polymer ?
#
loop_
_entity_poly.entity_id
_entity_poly.type
_entity_poly.pdbx_seq_one_letter_code
_entity_poly.pdbx_strand_id
1 'polypeptide(L)'
;MDALAADGKAVKGFKVRLEELRFSFSGMENKMMKMADDGERPEDVSRFVLETVARTVAAATEKAMEKYGKMPVLMSGGVASNSLLRERMDGALFAAPEFSRDNAIGPAILTYRDLR
;
A
#
# COMPACT_ATOMS: atom_id res chain seq x y z
N MET A 1 -6.44 -8.34 9.44
CA MET A 1 -6.84 -7.06 8.82
C MET A 1 -7.38 -7.26 7.41
N ASP A 2 -6.65 -7.90 6.49
CA ASP A 2 -7.13 -8.12 5.11
C ASP A 2 -8.47 -8.89 5.07
N ALA A 3 -8.54 -10.05 5.72
CA ALA A 3 -9.79 -10.82 5.85
C ALA A 3 -10.90 -10.03 6.57
N LEU A 4 -10.55 -9.22 7.56
CA LEU A 4 -11.51 -8.43 8.33
C LEU A 4 -12.11 -7.28 7.50
N ALA A 5 -11.34 -6.71 6.58
CA ALA A 5 -11.79 -5.65 5.69
C ALA A 5 -12.71 -6.14 4.56
N ALA A 6 -12.71 -7.44 4.27
CA ALA A 6 -13.58 -8.03 3.26
C ALA A 6 -15.06 -7.85 3.61
N ASP A 7 -15.39 -7.90 4.90
CA ASP A 7 -16.75 -7.74 5.44
C ASP A 7 -17.12 -6.27 5.73
N GLY A 8 -16.18 -5.35 5.50
CA GLY A 8 -16.39 -3.92 5.68
C GLY A 8 -17.21 -3.30 4.55
N LYS A 9 -17.97 -2.25 4.87
CA LYS A 9 -18.74 -1.47 3.89
C LYS A 9 -17.81 -0.87 2.85
N ALA A 10 -18.30 -0.82 1.61
CA ALA A 10 -17.59 -0.16 0.52
C ALA A 10 -17.37 1.33 0.85
N VAL A 11 -16.10 1.76 0.77
CA VAL A 11 -15.69 3.14 1.07
C VAL A 11 -14.54 3.53 0.16
N LYS A 12 -14.42 4.83 -0.16
CA LYS A 12 -13.33 5.35 -1.02
C LYS A 12 -12.01 5.62 -0.27
N GLY A 13 -11.95 5.33 1.03
CA GLY A 13 -10.86 5.73 1.92
C GLY A 13 -10.71 7.25 2.11
N PHE A 14 -9.72 7.64 2.91
CA PHE A 14 -9.31 9.01 3.15
C PHE A 14 -8.47 9.54 1.98
N LYS A 15 -8.65 10.82 1.62
CA LYS A 15 -7.78 11.46 0.62
C LYS A 15 -6.52 11.98 1.30
N VAL A 16 -5.45 11.18 1.27
CA VAL A 16 -4.13 11.60 1.75
C VAL A 16 -3.56 12.67 0.82
N ARG A 17 -2.97 13.73 1.40
CA ARG A 17 -2.29 14.77 0.64
C ARG A 17 -0.95 14.25 0.15
N LEU A 18 -0.73 14.38 -1.16
CA LEU A 18 0.50 13.97 -1.84
C LEU A 18 1.22 15.22 -2.36
N GLU A 19 2.31 15.57 -1.71
CA GLU A 19 3.20 16.69 -2.06
C GLU A 19 4.39 16.13 -2.83
N GLU A 20 4.47 16.44 -4.13
CA GLU A 20 5.34 15.74 -5.07
C GLU A 20 5.12 14.21 -5.01
N LEU A 21 6.07 13.46 -4.45
CA LEU A 21 6.03 12.02 -4.22
C LEU A 21 6.09 11.66 -2.73
N ARG A 22 5.85 12.64 -1.85
CA ARG A 22 5.86 12.50 -0.40
C ARG A 22 4.44 12.59 0.15
N PHE A 23 4.12 11.71 1.08
CA PHE A 23 2.83 11.67 1.77
C PHE A 23 3.02 11.20 3.21
N SER A 24 2.02 11.46 4.05
CA SER A 24 1.97 11.01 5.44
C SER A 24 0.59 10.48 5.78
N PHE A 25 0.53 9.43 6.60
CA PHE A 25 -0.70 8.82 7.08
C PHE A 25 -1.17 9.37 8.43
N SER A 26 -0.47 10.34 9.06
CA SER A 26 -0.88 10.86 10.39
C SER A 26 -2.32 11.40 10.41
N GLY A 27 -2.76 12.04 9.31
CA GLY A 27 -4.15 12.50 9.19
C GLY A 27 -5.17 11.34 9.07
N MET A 28 -4.77 10.25 8.41
CA MET A 28 -5.58 9.03 8.32
C MET A 28 -5.64 8.31 9.69
N GLU A 29 -4.53 8.22 10.41
CA GLU A 29 -4.44 7.61 11.74
C GLU A 29 -5.40 8.30 12.72
N ASN A 30 -5.41 9.63 12.76
CA ASN A 30 -6.35 10.40 13.58
C ASN A 30 -7.80 10.10 13.22
N LYS A 31 -8.11 9.97 11.92
CA LYS A 31 -9.47 9.64 11.46
C LYS A 31 -9.85 8.20 11.82
N MET A 32 -8.93 7.25 11.70
CA MET A 32 -9.12 5.85 12.08
C MET A 32 -9.39 5.72 13.58
N MET A 33 -8.58 6.36 14.43
CA MET A 33 -8.77 6.37 15.88
C MET A 33 -10.13 6.93 16.24
N LYS A 34 -10.52 8.07 15.64
CA LYS A 34 -11.86 8.63 15.84
C LYS A 34 -12.98 7.67 15.43
N MET A 35 -12.86 6.97 14.29
CA MET A 35 -13.87 5.99 13.87
C MET A 35 -14.00 4.84 14.88
N ALA A 36 -12.88 4.37 15.41
CA ALA A 36 -12.89 3.34 16.45
C ALA A 36 -13.53 3.86 17.75
N ASP A 37 -13.21 5.09 18.16
CA ASP A 37 -13.78 5.74 19.35
C ASP A 37 -15.28 6.01 19.21
N ASP A 38 -15.74 6.34 17.99
CA ASP A 38 -17.15 6.54 17.64
C ASP A 38 -17.93 5.20 17.59
N GLY A 39 -17.25 4.05 17.81
CA GLY A 39 -17.86 2.73 17.86
C GLY A 39 -18.17 2.11 16.49
N GLU A 40 -17.52 2.59 15.42
CA GLU A 40 -17.64 1.99 14.09
C GLU A 40 -17.13 0.54 14.11
N ARG A 41 -17.71 -0.29 13.24
CA ARG A 41 -17.38 -1.72 13.21
C ARG A 41 -15.91 -1.93 12.81
N PRO A 42 -15.18 -2.87 13.44
CA PRO A 42 -13.77 -3.15 13.11
C PRO A 42 -13.51 -3.47 11.63
N GLU A 43 -14.47 -4.11 10.97
CA GLU A 43 -14.46 -4.41 9.53
C GLU A 43 -14.48 -3.13 8.70
N ASP A 44 -15.33 -2.17 9.07
CA ASP A 44 -15.49 -0.88 8.39
C ASP A 44 -14.23 -0.01 8.57
N VAL A 45 -13.67 0.01 9.79
CA VAL A 45 -12.40 0.70 10.08
C VAL A 45 -11.25 0.06 9.28
N SER A 46 -11.16 -1.27 9.27
CA SER A 46 -10.12 -1.99 8.51
C SER A 46 -10.22 -1.72 7.02
N ARG A 47 -11.44 -1.76 6.46
CA ARG A 47 -11.69 -1.47 5.04
C ARG A 47 -11.33 -0.03 4.70
N PHE A 48 -11.68 0.92 5.55
CA PHE A 48 -11.30 2.32 5.39
C PHE A 48 -9.78 2.52 5.32
N VAL A 49 -9.02 1.88 6.22
CA VAL A 49 -7.56 2.00 6.24
C VAL A 49 -6.94 1.39 4.97
N LEU A 50 -7.32 0.17 4.60
CA LEU A 50 -6.74 -0.49 3.42
C LEU A 50 -7.08 0.25 2.12
N GLU A 51 -8.31 0.73 1.95
CA GLU A 51 -8.68 1.56 0.79
C GLU A 51 -7.87 2.85 0.74
N THR A 52 -7.61 3.47 1.89
CA THR A 52 -6.77 4.67 1.97
C THR A 52 -5.34 4.38 1.53
N VAL A 53 -4.74 3.30 2.02
CA VAL A 53 -3.38 2.90 1.64
C VAL A 53 -3.31 2.58 0.16
N ALA A 54 -4.20 1.71 -0.36
CA ALA A 54 -4.22 1.32 -1.76
C ALA A 54 -4.38 2.53 -2.70
N ARG A 55 -5.29 3.45 -2.35
CA ARG A 55 -5.49 4.70 -3.10
C ARG A 55 -4.27 5.62 -3.06
N THR A 56 -3.63 5.75 -1.90
CA THR A 56 -2.46 6.62 -1.74
C THR A 56 -1.27 6.10 -2.54
N VAL A 57 -1.03 4.78 -2.48
CA VAL A 57 0.02 4.11 -3.25
C VAL A 57 -0.24 4.27 -4.75
N ALA A 58 -1.46 3.99 -5.22
CA ALA A 58 -1.80 4.14 -6.64
C ALA A 58 -1.56 5.58 -7.14
N ALA A 59 -2.00 6.59 -6.39
CA ALA A 59 -1.79 7.99 -6.75
C ALA A 59 -0.30 8.39 -6.74
N ALA A 60 0.48 7.87 -5.78
CA ALA A 60 1.93 8.12 -5.73
C ALA A 60 2.66 7.47 -6.91
N THR A 61 2.29 6.23 -7.27
CA THR A 61 2.83 5.52 -8.42
C THR A 61 2.49 6.22 -9.73
N GLU A 62 1.25 6.69 -9.90
CA GLU A 62 0.82 7.45 -11.08
C GLU A 62 1.65 8.73 -11.24
N LYS A 63 1.77 9.54 -10.18
CA LYS A 63 2.64 10.75 -10.21
C LYS A 63 4.11 10.44 -10.48
N ALA A 64 4.61 9.30 -9.97
CA ALA A 64 5.99 8.89 -10.24
C ALA A 64 6.17 8.55 -11.73
N MET A 65 5.21 7.86 -12.35
CA MET A 65 5.22 7.57 -13.78
C MET A 65 5.09 8.83 -14.65
N GLU A 66 4.31 9.82 -14.22
CA GLU A 66 4.26 11.13 -14.89
C GLU A 66 5.62 11.84 -14.86
N LYS A 67 6.33 11.77 -13.72
CA LYS A 67 7.62 12.44 -13.53
C LYS A 67 8.79 11.75 -14.21
N TYR A 68 8.83 10.41 -14.18
CA TYR A 68 9.98 9.62 -14.62
C TYR A 68 9.75 8.82 -15.91
N GLY A 69 8.53 8.88 -16.46
CA GLY A 69 8.11 8.09 -17.61
C GLY A 69 7.47 6.76 -17.24
N LYS A 70 6.78 6.15 -18.20
CA LYS A 70 6.12 4.86 -18.02
C LYS A 70 7.16 3.75 -17.88
N MET A 71 7.21 3.12 -16.72
CA MET A 71 8.11 2.01 -16.40
C MET A 71 7.33 0.89 -15.70
N PRO A 72 7.80 -0.37 -15.77
CA PRO A 72 7.24 -1.45 -14.97
C PRO A 72 7.27 -1.10 -13.47
N VAL A 73 6.16 -1.33 -12.78
CA VAL A 73 6.02 -1.10 -11.34
C VAL A 73 6.26 -2.42 -10.63
N LEU A 74 7.18 -2.45 -9.65
CA LEU A 74 7.39 -3.58 -8.76
C LEU A 74 6.89 -3.24 -7.35
N MET A 75 5.96 -4.04 -6.85
CA MET A 75 5.47 -4.01 -5.48
C MET A 75 6.18 -5.09 -4.65
N SER A 76 6.91 -4.66 -3.63
CA SER A 76 7.59 -5.51 -2.65
C SER A 76 7.34 -4.98 -1.23
N GLY A 77 7.62 -5.79 -0.20
CA GLY A 77 7.33 -5.49 1.19
C GLY A 77 6.09 -6.21 1.72
N GLY A 78 5.95 -6.28 3.05
CA GLY A 78 4.86 -7.02 3.70
C GLY A 78 3.44 -6.53 3.32
N VAL A 79 3.28 -5.23 3.05
CA VAL A 79 1.98 -4.65 2.65
C VAL A 79 1.58 -5.09 1.23
N ALA A 80 2.54 -5.43 0.37
CA ALA A 80 2.29 -5.88 -1.00
C ALA A 80 1.59 -7.24 -1.07
N SER A 81 1.46 -7.99 0.03
CA SER A 81 0.65 -9.22 0.06
C SER A 81 -0.85 -8.96 0.21
N ASN A 82 -1.27 -7.71 0.45
CA ASN A 82 -2.67 -7.35 0.64
C ASN A 82 -3.48 -7.51 -0.65
N SER A 83 -4.66 -8.15 -0.56
CA SER A 83 -5.51 -8.44 -1.72
C SER A 83 -6.07 -7.19 -2.39
N LEU A 84 -6.56 -6.22 -1.62
CA LEU A 84 -7.09 -4.95 -2.13
C LEU A 84 -6.02 -4.12 -2.85
N LEU A 85 -4.80 -4.07 -2.31
CA LEU A 85 -3.69 -3.38 -2.96
C LEU A 85 -3.32 -4.05 -4.30
N ARG A 86 -3.36 -5.38 -4.36
CA ARG A 86 -3.14 -6.14 -5.60
C ARG A 86 -4.19 -5.86 -6.65
N GLU A 87 -5.46 -5.85 -6.27
CA GLU A 87 -6.56 -5.49 -7.16
C GLU A 87 -6.42 -4.05 -7.67
N ARG A 88 -6.09 -3.10 -6.79
CA ARG A 88 -5.96 -1.68 -7.16
C ARG A 88 -4.79 -1.42 -8.11
N MET A 89 -3.72 -2.20 -8.00
CA MET A 89 -2.50 -2.06 -8.78
C MET A 89 -2.42 -3.13 -9.88
N ASP A 90 -3.55 -3.41 -10.54
CA ASP A 90 -3.62 -4.31 -11.68
C ASP A 90 -2.68 -3.83 -12.80
N GLY A 91 -1.62 -4.58 -13.08
CA GLY A 91 -0.53 -4.20 -13.97
C GLY A 91 0.83 -3.97 -13.29
N ALA A 92 0.87 -3.90 -11.96
CA ALA A 92 2.13 -3.97 -11.22
C ALA A 92 2.60 -5.43 -11.07
N LEU A 93 3.91 -5.63 -11.11
CA LEU A 93 4.54 -6.88 -10.73
C LEU A 93 4.56 -6.97 -9.21
N PHE A 94 4.18 -8.12 -8.67
CA PHE A 94 4.26 -8.38 -7.24
C PHE A 94 5.34 -9.41 -6.98
N ALA A 95 6.26 -9.10 -6.06
CA ALA A 95 7.21 -10.09 -5.59
C ALA A 95 6.47 -11.29 -4.98
N ALA A 96 7.05 -12.49 -5.15
CA ALA A 96 6.53 -13.68 -4.50
C ALA A 96 6.54 -13.48 -2.97
N PRO A 97 5.60 -14.08 -2.21
CA PRO A 97 5.50 -13.87 -0.77
C PRO A 97 6.81 -14.12 -0.01
N GLU A 98 7.58 -15.13 -0.41
CA GLU A 98 8.90 -15.49 0.11
C GLU A 98 9.96 -14.40 -0.11
N PHE A 99 9.79 -13.55 -1.13
CA PHE A 99 10.69 -12.45 -1.46
C PHE A 99 10.18 -11.08 -1.00
N SER A 100 8.94 -11.00 -0.51
CA SER A 100 8.29 -9.75 -0.11
C SER A 100 8.46 -9.41 1.36
N ARG A 101 8.72 -10.40 2.22
CA ARG A 101 9.01 -10.18 3.65
C ARG A 101 10.49 -9.84 3.84
N ASP A 102 10.81 -9.23 4.98
CA ASP A 102 12.21 -8.96 5.35
C ASP A 102 13.02 -10.26 5.30
N ASN A 103 13.96 -10.32 4.35
CA ASN A 103 14.82 -11.46 4.11
C ASN A 103 16.18 -11.00 3.56
N ALA A 104 17.13 -11.92 3.51
CA ALA A 104 18.49 -11.62 3.04
C ALA A 104 18.66 -11.64 1.51
N ILE A 105 17.61 -11.94 0.72
CA ILE A 105 17.77 -12.19 -0.72
C ILE A 105 18.08 -10.90 -1.49
N GLY A 106 17.42 -9.80 -1.13
CA GLY A 106 17.64 -8.49 -1.75
C GLY A 106 19.08 -8.03 -1.56
N PRO A 107 19.58 -7.94 -0.30
CA PRO A 107 20.97 -7.64 -0.03
C PRO A 107 21.95 -8.60 -0.72
N ALA A 108 21.71 -9.91 -0.68
CA ALA A 108 22.59 -10.90 -1.30
C ALA A 108 22.73 -10.71 -2.82
N ILE A 109 21.61 -10.50 -3.53
CA ILE A 109 21.63 -10.25 -4.98
C ILE A 109 22.31 -8.91 -5.29
N LEU A 110 22.03 -7.85 -4.52
CA LEU A 110 22.64 -6.54 -4.72
C LEU A 110 24.17 -6.60 -4.55
N THR A 111 24.65 -7.22 -3.46
CA THR A 111 26.09 -7.39 -3.23
C THR A 111 26.75 -8.26 -4.30
N TYR A 112 26.11 -9.35 -4.72
CA TYR A 112 26.64 -10.19 -5.81
C TYR A 112 26.76 -9.44 -7.14
N ARG A 113 25.84 -8.52 -7.44
CA ARG A 113 25.88 -7.68 -8.65
C ARG A 113 26.93 -6.58 -8.57
N ASP A 114 27.23 -6.08 -7.38
CA ASP A 114 28.26 -5.03 -7.17
C ASP A 114 29.69 -5.61 -7.25
N LEU A 115 29.85 -6.88 -6.90
CA LEU A 115 31.12 -7.62 -7.04
C LEU A 115 31.46 -8.03 -8.48
N ARG A 116 30.64 -7.66 -9.47
CA ARG A 116 30.79 -8.03 -10.89
C ARG A 116 30.78 -6.81 -11.79
#